data_AF-A0A1Q9F1W9-F1
#
_entry.id   AF-A0A1Q9F1W9-F1
#
_cell.length_a   1.000
_cell.length_b   1.000
_cell.length_c   1.000
_cell.angle_alpha   90.00
_cell.angle_beta   90.00
_cell.angle_gamma   90.00
#
_symmetry.space_group_name_H-M   'P 1'
#
loop_
_entity.id
_entity.type
_entity.pdbx_description
1 polymer ?
#
loop_
_entity_poly.entity_id
_entity_poly.type
_entity_poly.pdbx_seq_one_letter_code
_entity_poly.pdbx_strand_id
1 'polypeptide(L)'
;MGLGGSSADESGKGLDAWERRWWRKGTSVAGVDEAGRGPLAGPVVAAAFSVLAPEDEEVLDLLSRVNDSKQLTEQQRESLFEELTDAKFQGRTAWSIAECSVKEIDAGNILQASLQAMSRAVHGLTVRPGTVLVDGCNRPPELLGPGEKWTRESQRDLESRKNQTKLAKWFKKPKVEEAEPWRPKEVEAVIEGDGRVPSISAASVLAKVSRDRQMDRLDALHPLYGFKAHKGYGTEAHLKAIRQHGVCSEHRTTFGPIREAIEPEKVKLSDEAVSNNKRSLKEDALQGSRKSRCFQHQVQTFVRLMGRLAGILAWPLAAMAPKFDPNEVKVVFLRQYGGEQAPSSVLAPKVGPLGMSPKKVGDDIVKGTSQWKGIRVTVKLTIQNRAAKVDVEPNATSLVIKALKEPLRDRRSPSMASSCAESTQSMFGILAWPLAAMAPKFDPNEVKVVFLRQYGGEQAPSSVLAPKVGPLGMSPKKVGDDIVKGTSQWKGIRVTVKLTIQNRAAKVDVEPNATSLVIKALKEPLRDRKKTKNIKHSGNLTKNVFLDICRQMRYKSLAKEFKGTAKEILGTCFAVGCTVDGQKPIALQEAIDNEEWELPTE
;
A
#
# COMPACT_ATOMS: atom_id res chain seq x y z
N MET A 1 28.53 43.77 0.06
CA MET A 1 27.40 43.43 -0.84
C MET A 1 27.24 41.92 -0.80
N GLY A 2 26.02 41.45 -0.50
CA GLY A 2 25.77 40.10 -0.01
C GLY A 2 25.96 38.99 -1.02
N LEU A 3 26.66 37.94 -0.61
CA LEU A 3 26.59 36.63 -1.25
C LEU A 3 25.38 35.91 -0.67
N GLY A 4 24.24 36.08 -1.34
CA GLY A 4 23.04 35.29 -1.10
C GLY A 4 23.35 33.82 -1.38
N GLY A 5 23.26 32.99 -0.35
CA GLY A 5 23.26 31.55 -0.51
C GLY A 5 22.01 31.15 -1.27
N SER A 6 22.17 30.77 -2.54
CA SER A 6 21.13 30.11 -3.31
C SER A 6 20.88 28.74 -2.68
N SER A 7 19.63 28.52 -2.28
CA SER A 7 19.08 27.20 -2.02
C SER A 7 19.32 26.33 -3.25
N ALA A 8 20.14 25.28 -3.10
CA ALA A 8 20.35 24.30 -4.14
C ALA A 8 19.03 23.63 -4.51
N ASP A 9 18.73 23.65 -5.80
CA ASP A 9 17.57 23.03 -6.41
C ASP A 9 17.67 21.49 -6.24
N GLU A 10 16.94 20.91 -5.27
CA GLU A 10 16.96 19.47 -4.94
C GLU A 10 16.31 18.58 -6.03
N SER A 11 16.02 19.13 -7.22
CA SER A 11 15.36 18.44 -8.34
C SER A 11 16.32 17.96 -9.45
N GLY A 12 17.62 18.27 -9.35
CA GLY A 12 18.61 17.96 -10.39
C GLY A 12 19.01 16.48 -10.48
N LYS A 13 19.11 15.97 -11.71
CA LYS A 13 19.69 14.65 -12.04
C LYS A 13 21.03 14.82 -12.76
N GLY A 14 21.92 13.85 -12.60
CA GLY A 14 23.18 13.75 -13.32
C GLY A 14 24.35 14.48 -12.67
N LEU A 15 25.50 14.43 -13.34
CA LEU A 15 26.81 14.88 -12.85
C LEU A 15 26.81 16.32 -12.33
N ASP A 16 26.10 17.23 -13.00
CA ASP A 16 26.13 18.66 -12.70
C ASP A 16 25.48 18.99 -11.34
N ALA A 17 24.46 18.22 -10.97
CA ALA A 17 23.71 18.39 -9.73
C ALA A 17 24.46 17.82 -8.52
N TRP A 18 25.26 16.76 -8.72
CA TRP A 18 25.83 15.98 -7.63
C TRP A 18 27.36 15.97 -7.65
N GLU A 19 27.98 15.21 -8.55
CA GLU A 19 29.43 15.00 -8.57
C GLU A 19 30.23 16.30 -8.83
N ARG A 20 29.84 17.08 -9.85
CA ARG A 20 30.55 18.33 -10.21
C ARG A 20 30.50 19.38 -9.11
N ARG A 21 29.49 19.37 -8.24
CA ARG A 21 29.43 20.27 -7.07
C ARG A 21 30.59 20.01 -6.11
N TRP A 22 30.95 18.74 -5.95
CA TRP A 22 32.01 18.30 -5.06
C TRP A 22 33.39 18.38 -5.72
N TRP A 23 33.51 18.00 -7.00
CA TRP A 23 34.77 18.18 -7.74
C TRP A 23 35.22 19.64 -7.81
N ARG A 24 34.28 20.59 -7.96
CA ARG A 24 34.58 22.04 -7.88
C ARG A 24 35.15 22.49 -6.53
N LYS A 25 34.92 21.72 -5.45
CA LYS A 25 35.51 21.95 -4.13
C LYS A 25 36.84 21.22 -3.94
N GLY A 26 37.36 20.55 -4.97
CA GLY A 26 38.61 19.78 -4.93
C GLY A 26 38.52 18.51 -4.09
N THR A 27 37.35 17.87 -3.99
CA THR A 27 37.17 16.62 -3.26
C THR A 27 36.79 15.48 -4.19
N SER A 28 37.40 14.30 -3.98
CA SER A 28 37.03 13.07 -4.67
C SER A 28 35.67 12.58 -4.15
N VAL A 29 34.88 12.00 -5.06
CA VAL A 29 33.51 11.56 -4.80
C VAL A 29 33.42 10.06 -5.02
N ALA A 30 32.76 9.35 -4.10
CA ALA A 30 32.36 7.97 -4.28
C ALA A 30 30.84 7.83 -4.11
N GLY A 31 30.20 7.11 -5.02
CA GLY A 31 28.83 6.65 -4.87
C GLY A 31 28.79 5.24 -4.28
N VAL A 32 27.77 4.95 -3.47
CA VAL A 32 27.63 3.66 -2.77
C VAL A 32 26.18 3.22 -2.81
N ASP A 33 25.96 1.95 -3.10
CA ASP A 33 24.64 1.31 -3.15
C ASP A 33 24.72 -0.17 -2.73
N GLU A 34 23.58 -0.75 -2.36
CA GLU A 34 23.42 -2.14 -1.95
C GLU A 34 22.41 -2.94 -2.79
N ALA A 35 22.71 -4.22 -3.00
CA ALA A 35 21.79 -5.21 -3.55
C ALA A 35 21.51 -6.31 -2.52
N GLY A 36 20.25 -6.76 -2.47
CA GLY A 36 19.88 -7.96 -1.71
C GLY A 36 19.24 -7.74 -0.35
N ARG A 37 18.52 -6.63 -0.12
CA ARG A 37 17.81 -6.43 1.16
C ARG A 37 16.56 -7.27 1.34
N GLY A 38 15.75 -7.40 0.28
CA GLY A 38 14.47 -8.14 0.32
C GLY A 38 14.50 -9.68 0.25
N PRO A 39 15.50 -10.33 -0.38
CA PRO A 39 15.58 -11.79 -0.49
C PRO A 39 15.54 -12.53 0.85
N LEU A 40 14.99 -13.75 0.83
CA LEU A 40 14.95 -14.66 1.98
C LEU A 40 16.27 -15.43 2.15
N ALA A 41 17.10 -15.48 1.10
CA ALA A 41 18.36 -16.20 1.09
C ALA A 41 19.48 -15.41 0.40
N GLY A 42 20.72 -15.76 0.77
CA GLY A 42 21.95 -15.15 0.27
C GLY A 42 22.35 -13.86 0.98
N PRO A 43 23.56 -13.34 0.71
CA PRO A 43 24.10 -12.16 1.37
C PRO A 43 23.43 -10.87 0.91
N VAL A 44 23.76 -9.78 1.62
CA VAL A 44 23.61 -8.41 1.11
C VAL A 44 24.98 -7.96 0.60
N VAL A 45 25.01 -7.45 -0.62
CA VAL A 45 26.24 -7.03 -1.31
C VAL A 45 26.15 -5.52 -1.53
N ALA A 46 27.19 -4.79 -1.20
CA ALA A 46 27.31 -3.37 -1.50
C ALA A 46 28.53 -3.12 -2.36
N ALA A 47 28.49 -2.07 -3.16
CA ALA A 47 29.63 -1.62 -3.92
C ALA A 47 29.84 -0.12 -3.72
N ALA A 48 31.08 0.30 -3.89
CA ALA A 48 31.48 1.70 -3.93
C ALA A 48 32.18 1.96 -5.26
N PHE A 49 31.85 3.09 -5.89
CA PHE A 49 32.47 3.52 -7.14
C PHE A 49 32.90 4.98 -7.03
N SER A 50 34.16 5.27 -7.31
CA SER A 50 34.76 6.59 -7.19
C SER A 50 35.41 7.03 -8.50
N VAL A 51 35.22 8.30 -8.82
CA VAL A 51 35.82 8.97 -9.97
C VAL A 51 37.02 9.75 -9.48
N LEU A 52 38.20 9.42 -10.01
CA LEU A 52 39.48 10.03 -9.64
C LEU A 52 39.94 11.07 -10.66
N ALA A 53 39.59 10.89 -11.94
CA ALA A 53 39.89 11.82 -13.04
C ALA A 53 38.58 12.41 -13.62
N PRO A 54 38.00 13.46 -12.99
CA PRO A 54 36.70 14.00 -13.38
C PRO A 54 36.71 14.81 -14.70
N GLU A 55 37.90 15.13 -15.22
CA GLU A 55 38.14 15.77 -16.51
C GLU A 55 38.28 14.77 -17.68
N ASP A 56 38.35 13.46 -17.42
CA ASP A 56 38.52 12.44 -18.46
C ASP A 56 37.20 12.19 -19.23
N GLU A 57 37.23 12.40 -20.54
CA GLU A 57 36.04 12.28 -21.40
C GLU A 57 35.48 10.84 -21.47
N GLU A 58 36.34 9.81 -21.44
CA GLU A 58 35.89 8.41 -21.47
C GLU A 58 35.19 8.03 -20.17
N VAL A 59 35.68 8.54 -19.03
CA VAL A 59 35.03 8.33 -17.72
C VAL A 59 33.68 9.04 -17.65
N LEU A 60 33.59 10.25 -18.21
CA LEU A 60 32.32 10.99 -18.29
C LEU A 60 31.32 10.30 -19.21
N ASP A 61 31.75 9.77 -20.35
CA ASP A 61 30.91 8.96 -21.24
C ASP A 61 30.40 7.69 -20.53
N LEU A 62 31.28 6.96 -19.84
CA LEU A 62 30.91 5.78 -19.05
C LEU A 62 29.80 6.10 -18.04
N LEU A 63 29.97 7.16 -17.25
CA LEU A 63 28.97 7.59 -16.26
C LEU A 63 27.64 7.99 -16.88
N SER A 64 27.66 8.58 -18.08
CA SER A 64 26.44 8.97 -18.80
C SER A 64 25.57 7.76 -19.15
N ARG A 65 26.20 6.63 -19.50
CA ARG A 65 25.53 5.36 -19.88
C ARG A 65 24.96 4.60 -18.69
N VAL A 66 25.47 4.85 -17.49
CA VAL A 66 25.11 4.12 -16.26
C VAL A 66 23.89 4.75 -15.54
N ASN A 67 23.56 6.00 -15.83
CA ASN A 67 22.53 6.80 -15.13
C ASN A 67 21.06 6.31 -15.32
N ASP A 68 20.80 5.32 -16.16
CA ASP A 68 19.45 4.74 -16.38
C ASP A 68 19.39 3.24 -16.05
N SER A 69 20.05 2.84 -14.96
CA SER A 69 20.29 1.43 -14.61
C SER A 69 19.01 0.58 -14.43
N LYS A 70 17.88 1.21 -14.08
CA LYS A 70 16.57 0.58 -13.92
C LYS A 70 15.93 0.13 -15.23
N GLN A 71 16.34 0.70 -16.36
CA GLN A 71 15.90 0.29 -17.70
C GLN A 71 16.84 -0.74 -18.35
N LEU A 72 18.00 -1.03 -17.72
CA LEU A 72 18.96 -1.98 -18.26
C LEU A 72 18.49 -3.43 -18.09
N THR A 73 18.65 -4.19 -19.16
CA THR A 73 18.55 -5.66 -19.18
C THR A 73 19.71 -6.31 -18.42
N GLU A 74 19.56 -7.58 -18.06
CA GLU A 74 20.63 -8.36 -17.39
C GLU A 74 21.93 -8.36 -18.21
N GLN A 75 21.82 -8.57 -19.53
CA GLN A 75 22.98 -8.56 -20.44
C GLN A 75 23.66 -7.18 -20.51
N GLN A 76 22.89 -6.09 -20.51
CA GLN A 76 23.45 -4.74 -20.50
C GLN A 76 24.16 -4.43 -19.17
N ARG A 77 23.64 -4.92 -18.03
CA ARG A 77 24.32 -4.76 -16.73
C ARG A 77 25.62 -5.55 -16.67
N GLU A 78 25.65 -6.76 -17.22
CA GLU A 78 26.88 -7.56 -17.32
C GLU A 78 27.93 -6.86 -18.17
N SER A 79 27.56 -6.34 -19.35
CA SER A 79 28.48 -5.57 -20.20
C SER A 79 28.99 -4.29 -19.51
N LEU A 80 28.12 -3.56 -18.82
CA LEU A 80 28.53 -2.38 -18.05
C LEU A 80 29.40 -2.75 -16.83
N PHE A 81 29.16 -3.90 -16.20
CA PHE A 81 30.02 -4.40 -15.12
C PHE A 81 31.44 -4.64 -15.62
N GLU A 82 31.59 -5.30 -16.77
CA GLU A 82 32.91 -5.53 -17.40
C GLU A 82 33.60 -4.21 -17.72
N GLU A 83 32.87 -3.22 -18.24
CA GLU A 83 33.43 -1.92 -18.56
C GLU A 83 33.80 -1.08 -17.32
N LEU A 84 32.95 -1.08 -16.29
CA LEU A 84 33.21 -0.39 -15.02
C LEU A 84 34.42 -0.96 -14.27
N THR A 85 34.73 -2.24 -14.50
CA THR A 85 35.85 -2.96 -13.88
C THR A 85 37.06 -3.12 -14.79
N ASP A 86 37.02 -2.55 -16.00
CA ASP A 86 38.06 -2.64 -17.01
C ASP A 86 39.36 -1.98 -16.53
N ALA A 87 40.49 -2.68 -16.73
CA ALA A 87 41.83 -2.20 -16.40
C ALA A 87 42.17 -0.89 -17.11
N LYS A 88 41.54 -0.57 -18.25
CA LYS A 88 41.77 0.71 -18.95
C LYS A 88 41.45 1.94 -18.07
N PHE A 89 40.53 1.81 -17.11
CA PHE A 89 40.17 2.90 -16.20
C PHE A 89 40.97 2.91 -14.90
N GLN A 90 41.94 2.00 -14.73
CA GLN A 90 42.78 1.94 -13.54
C GLN A 90 43.52 3.27 -13.32
N GLY A 91 43.39 3.83 -12.11
CA GLY A 91 43.96 5.15 -11.77
C GLY A 91 43.07 6.34 -12.15
N ARG A 92 42.07 6.15 -13.01
CA ARG A 92 41.03 7.15 -13.36
C ARG A 92 39.74 6.94 -12.59
N THR A 93 39.42 5.69 -12.26
CA THR A 93 38.33 5.27 -11.39
C THR A 93 38.85 4.34 -10.30
N ALA A 94 38.08 4.20 -9.23
CA ALA A 94 38.31 3.20 -8.19
C ALA A 94 36.97 2.57 -7.82
N TRP A 95 36.96 1.27 -7.61
CA TRP A 95 35.76 0.56 -7.22
C TRP A 95 36.10 -0.52 -6.19
N SER A 96 35.08 -0.94 -5.45
CA SER A 96 35.21 -1.96 -4.42
C SER A 96 33.85 -2.59 -4.17
N ILE A 97 33.85 -3.88 -3.87
CA ILE A 97 32.65 -4.68 -3.61
C ILE A 97 32.86 -5.40 -2.28
N ALA A 98 31.86 -5.32 -1.42
CA ALA A 98 31.88 -5.97 -0.13
C ALA A 98 30.51 -6.60 0.17
N GLU A 99 30.50 -7.57 1.06
CA GLU A 99 29.30 -8.28 1.44
C GLU A 99 29.16 -8.41 2.96
N CYS A 100 27.93 -8.62 3.39
CA CYS A 100 27.60 -9.18 4.68
C CYS A 100 26.85 -10.49 4.47
N SER A 101 27.39 -11.54 5.08
CA SER A 101 26.88 -12.90 5.05
C SER A 101 25.52 -13.01 5.73
N VAL A 102 24.82 -14.10 5.47
CA VAL A 102 23.54 -14.44 6.12
C VAL A 102 23.68 -14.48 7.65
N LYS A 103 24.81 -14.97 8.15
CA LYS A 103 25.12 -15.02 9.60
C LYS A 103 25.20 -13.62 10.20
N GLU A 104 25.83 -12.68 9.52
CA GLU A 104 25.93 -11.29 9.98
C GLU A 104 24.57 -10.57 9.91
N ILE A 105 23.77 -10.86 8.87
CA ILE A 105 22.39 -10.36 8.76
C ILE A 105 21.55 -10.83 9.94
N ASP A 106 21.63 -12.11 10.29
CA ASP A 106 20.86 -12.71 11.38
C ASP A 106 21.38 -12.29 12.78
N ALA A 107 22.67 -12.00 12.93
CA ALA A 107 23.25 -11.54 14.20
C ALA A 107 22.81 -10.10 14.56
N GLY A 108 22.61 -9.24 13.57
CA GLY A 108 22.13 -7.87 13.74
C GLY A 108 20.72 -7.70 13.19
N ASN A 109 20.65 -7.02 12.05
CA ASN A 109 19.46 -6.96 11.20
C ASN A 109 19.88 -6.55 9.79
N ILE A 110 18.94 -6.63 8.85
CA ILE A 110 19.24 -6.31 7.44
C ILE A 110 19.72 -4.86 7.23
N LEU A 111 19.24 -3.90 8.02
CA LEU A 111 19.65 -2.50 7.89
C LEU A 111 21.11 -2.31 8.35
N GLN A 112 21.47 -2.85 9.51
CA GLN A 112 22.85 -2.81 10.02
C GLN A 112 23.81 -3.54 9.07
N ALA A 113 23.45 -4.73 8.60
CA ALA A 113 24.26 -5.49 7.64
C ALA A 113 24.44 -4.74 6.31
N SER A 114 23.40 -4.05 5.81
CA SER A 114 23.51 -3.23 4.60
C SER A 114 24.49 -2.06 4.81
N LEU A 115 24.37 -1.33 5.92
CA LEU A 115 25.25 -0.20 6.24
C LEU A 115 26.71 -0.65 6.50
N GLN A 116 26.91 -1.84 7.08
CA GLN A 116 28.23 -2.44 7.23
C GLN A 116 28.84 -2.85 5.89
N ALA A 117 28.06 -3.49 5.00
CA ALA A 117 28.53 -3.82 3.65
C ALA A 117 28.95 -2.55 2.88
N MET A 118 28.15 -1.48 2.95
CA MET A 118 28.50 -0.18 2.37
C MET A 118 29.80 0.40 2.95
N SER A 119 29.94 0.38 4.28
CA SER A 119 31.16 0.85 4.95
C SER A 119 32.38 0.07 4.47
N ARG A 120 32.29 -1.27 4.42
CA ARG A 120 33.35 -2.15 3.91
C ARG A 120 33.69 -1.85 2.45
N ALA A 121 32.68 -1.62 1.61
CA ALA A 121 32.89 -1.29 0.21
C ALA A 121 33.67 0.03 0.07
N VAL A 122 33.28 1.08 0.81
CA VAL A 122 34.02 2.36 0.84
C VAL A 122 35.44 2.17 1.37
N HIS A 123 35.62 1.36 2.42
CA HIS A 123 36.93 1.11 2.99
C HIS A 123 37.85 0.27 2.08
N GLY A 124 37.28 -0.53 1.17
CA GLY A 124 38.00 -1.32 0.19
C GLY A 124 38.42 -0.54 -1.06
N LEU A 125 38.00 0.72 -1.22
CA LEU A 125 38.47 1.56 -2.32
C LEU A 125 39.99 1.76 -2.22
N THR A 126 40.68 1.62 -3.35
CA THR A 126 42.13 1.84 -3.45
C THR A 126 42.53 3.27 -3.10
N VAL A 127 41.66 4.24 -3.41
CA VAL A 127 41.82 5.65 -3.03
C VAL A 127 40.68 6.05 -2.11
N ARG A 128 41.05 6.65 -0.98
CA ARG A 128 40.12 7.09 0.06
C ARG A 128 39.34 8.34 -0.41
N PRO A 129 38.00 8.26 -0.59
CA PRO A 129 37.23 9.39 -1.10
C PRO A 129 37.05 10.49 -0.05
N GLY A 130 37.12 11.75 -0.46
CA GLY A 130 36.83 12.87 0.42
C GLY A 130 35.33 13.03 0.71
N THR A 131 34.46 12.61 -0.22
CA THR A 131 33.00 12.66 -0.09
C THR A 131 32.36 11.35 -0.53
N VAL A 132 31.37 10.88 0.25
CA VAL A 132 30.60 9.68 -0.07
C VAL A 132 29.12 10.02 -0.25
N LEU A 133 28.55 9.63 -1.39
CA LEU A 133 27.13 9.71 -1.70
C LEU A 133 26.51 8.32 -1.54
N VAL A 134 25.53 8.19 -0.66
CA VAL A 134 24.93 6.89 -0.28
C VAL A 134 23.51 6.81 -0.80
N ASP A 135 23.13 5.70 -1.43
CA ASP A 135 21.72 5.49 -1.81
C ASP A 135 20.80 5.35 -0.58
N GLY A 136 19.61 5.93 -0.69
CA GLY A 136 18.56 5.88 0.32
C GLY A 136 18.60 7.01 1.33
N CYS A 137 18.15 6.72 2.56
CA CYS A 137 17.92 7.73 3.61
C CYS A 137 18.83 7.57 4.84
N ASN A 138 19.69 6.54 4.84
CA ASN A 138 20.54 6.18 5.95
C ASN A 138 22.00 6.26 5.52
N ARG A 139 22.87 6.67 6.44
CA ARG A 139 24.31 6.80 6.24
C ARG A 139 25.05 5.77 7.09
N PRO A 140 26.11 5.09 6.57
CA PRO A 140 26.88 4.14 7.34
C PRO A 140 27.52 4.78 8.57
N PRO A 141 27.18 4.36 9.80
CA PRO A 141 27.66 5.03 11.03
C PRO A 141 29.19 5.07 11.17
N GLU A 142 29.87 4.08 10.62
CA GLU A 142 31.34 3.98 10.64
C GLU A 142 32.01 5.08 9.80
N LEU A 143 31.32 5.64 8.81
CA LEU A 143 31.83 6.72 7.95
C LEU A 143 31.54 8.12 8.52
N LEU A 144 30.76 8.23 9.60
CA LEU A 144 30.24 9.50 10.11
C LEU A 144 31.14 10.11 11.18
N GLY A 145 31.32 11.42 11.20
CA GLY A 145 32.08 12.10 12.25
C GLY A 145 31.39 12.05 13.64
N PRO A 146 32.11 12.33 14.74
CA PRO A 146 31.50 12.46 16.06
C PRO A 146 30.36 13.48 16.07
N GLY A 147 29.15 13.04 16.43
CA GLY A 147 27.95 13.88 16.51
C GLY A 147 27.11 13.96 15.23
N GLU A 148 27.52 13.29 14.15
CA GLU A 148 26.70 13.15 12.94
C GLU A 148 25.65 12.04 13.10
N LYS A 149 24.41 12.33 12.67
CA LYS A 149 23.30 11.36 12.74
C LYS A 149 23.30 10.41 11.55
N TRP A 150 23.03 9.13 11.77
CA TRP A 150 22.97 8.12 10.71
C TRP A 150 21.69 8.17 9.85
N THR A 151 20.66 8.89 10.29
CA THR A 151 19.44 9.16 9.51
C THR A 151 19.49 10.55 8.86
N ARG A 152 18.81 10.74 7.72
CA ARG A 152 18.68 12.06 7.10
C ARG A 152 18.04 13.06 8.07
N GLU A 153 18.75 14.15 8.34
CA GLU A 153 18.32 15.23 9.23
C GLU A 153 17.22 16.09 8.58
N SER A 154 16.20 16.49 9.34
CA SER A 154 15.20 17.45 8.89
C SER A 154 15.80 18.87 8.82
N GLN A 155 15.17 19.80 8.09
CA GLN A 155 15.59 21.23 8.10
C GLN A 155 15.72 21.80 9.52
N ARG A 156 14.88 21.32 10.45
CA ARG A 156 14.90 21.72 11.86
C ARG A 156 16.15 21.20 12.59
N ASP A 157 16.59 19.98 12.29
CA ASP A 157 17.83 19.40 12.83
C ASP A 157 19.07 20.16 12.34
N LEU A 158 19.06 20.59 11.07
CA LEU A 158 20.11 21.42 10.46
C LEU A 158 20.30 22.76 11.16
N GLU A 159 19.20 23.44 11.52
CA GLU A 159 19.22 24.70 12.27
C GLU A 159 19.69 24.50 13.71
N SER A 160 19.22 23.45 14.39
CA SER A 160 19.66 23.10 15.74
C SER A 160 21.16 22.80 15.81
N ARG A 161 21.72 22.08 14.82
CA ARG A 161 23.17 21.85 14.72
C ARG A 161 23.93 23.15 14.52
N LYS A 162 23.52 24.01 13.58
CA LYS A 162 24.18 25.32 13.37
C LYS A 162 24.27 26.13 14.67
N ASN A 163 23.23 26.05 15.50
CA ASN A 163 23.19 26.70 16.81
C ASN A 163 24.10 26.00 17.83
N GLN A 164 24.12 24.67 17.89
CA GLN A 164 25.04 23.89 18.74
C GLN A 164 26.51 24.05 18.34
N THR A 165 26.85 24.09 17.05
CA THR A 165 28.23 24.28 16.59
C THR A 165 28.75 25.69 16.93
N LYS A 166 27.87 26.71 16.97
CA LYS A 166 28.20 28.04 17.49
C LYS A 166 28.52 28.02 19.00
N LEU A 167 27.78 27.23 19.77
CA LEU A 167 27.99 27.03 21.21
C LEU A 167 29.24 26.18 21.51
N ALA A 168 29.50 25.13 20.72
CA ALA A 168 30.65 24.24 20.89
C ALA A 168 32.00 24.93 20.63
N LYS A 169 32.02 26.07 19.92
CA LYS A 169 33.23 26.91 19.78
C LYS A 169 33.79 27.42 21.11
N TRP A 170 33.00 27.38 22.18
CA TRP A 170 33.40 27.86 23.51
C TRP A 170 33.95 26.75 24.42
N PHE A 171 33.90 25.49 24.01
CA PHE A 171 34.35 24.35 24.83
C PHE A 171 35.39 23.53 24.06
N LYS A 172 36.63 23.52 24.55
CA LYS A 172 37.66 22.60 24.03
C LYS A 172 37.41 21.20 24.58
N LYS A 173 37.12 20.24 23.70
CA LYS A 173 37.10 18.81 24.05
C LYS A 173 38.52 18.36 24.42
N PRO A 174 38.70 17.51 25.46
CA PRO A 174 39.99 16.88 25.73
C PRO A 174 40.37 15.97 24.54
N LYS A 175 41.64 16.04 24.11
CA LYS A 175 42.18 15.14 23.10
C LYS A 175 42.40 13.77 23.74
N VAL A 176 41.69 12.77 23.25
CA VAL A 176 42.04 11.37 23.49
C VAL A 176 42.91 10.94 22.31
N GLU A 177 44.16 10.58 22.59
CA GLU A 177 45.16 10.16 21.60
C GLU A 177 44.99 8.69 21.22
N GLU A 178 43.83 8.33 20.69
CA GLU A 178 43.70 7.11 19.89
C GLU A 178 43.74 7.54 18.42
N ALA A 179 44.51 6.83 17.59
CA ALA A 179 44.59 7.12 16.16
C ALA A 179 43.18 6.95 15.55
N GLU A 180 42.48 8.07 15.30
CA GLU A 180 41.11 8.02 14.83
C GLU A 180 41.06 7.25 13.49
N PRO A 181 40.13 6.28 13.36
CA PRO A 181 39.96 5.57 12.10
C PRO A 181 39.60 6.58 11.00
N TRP A 182 40.15 6.36 9.80
CA TRP A 182 39.90 7.24 8.66
C TRP A 182 38.40 7.36 8.37
N ARG A 183 37.93 8.57 8.07
CA ARG A 183 36.56 8.87 7.65
C ARG A 183 36.57 9.87 6.48
N PRO A 184 35.59 9.80 5.56
CA PRO A 184 35.40 10.85 4.56
C PRO A 184 35.04 12.18 5.25
N LYS A 185 35.30 13.29 4.57
CA LYS A 185 34.96 14.63 5.08
C LYS A 185 33.45 14.86 5.12
N GLU A 186 32.73 14.27 4.17
CA GLU A 186 31.29 14.45 4.01
C GLU A 186 30.64 13.13 3.58
N VAL A 187 29.49 12.82 4.19
CA VAL A 187 28.64 11.68 3.81
C VAL A 187 27.22 12.19 3.60
N GLU A 188 26.71 12.09 2.37
CA GLU A 188 25.38 12.58 1.99
C GLU A 188 24.50 11.41 1.53
N ALA A 189 23.31 11.27 2.12
CA ALA A 189 22.34 10.25 1.71
C ALA A 189 21.40 10.82 0.64
N VAL A 190 21.21 10.08 -0.45
CA VAL A 190 20.43 10.49 -1.62
C VAL A 190 19.29 9.50 -1.86
N ILE A 191 18.05 9.98 -1.73
CA ILE A 191 16.87 9.15 -1.98
C ILE A 191 16.74 8.88 -3.48
N GLU A 192 16.64 7.60 -3.86
CA GLU A 192 16.66 7.16 -5.27
C GLU A 192 17.92 7.67 -5.98
N GLY A 193 19.05 7.62 -5.27
CA GLY A 193 20.35 8.04 -5.78
C GLY A 193 20.76 7.26 -7.02
N ASP A 194 20.39 5.98 -7.08
CA ASP A 194 20.60 5.11 -8.24
C ASP A 194 19.98 5.63 -9.56
N GLY A 195 18.97 6.51 -9.50
CA GLY A 195 18.35 7.15 -10.68
C GLY A 195 18.66 8.64 -10.83
N ARG A 196 19.60 9.17 -10.03
CA ARG A 196 19.92 10.61 -9.97
C ARG A 196 21.43 10.90 -10.00
N VAL A 197 22.24 10.00 -9.44
CA VAL A 197 23.66 10.18 -9.17
C VAL A 197 24.43 9.09 -9.93
N PRO A 198 25.11 9.41 -11.03
CA PRO A 198 25.83 8.44 -11.86
C PRO A 198 26.79 7.52 -11.09
N SER A 199 27.51 8.05 -10.10
CA SER A 199 28.40 7.25 -9.25
C SER A 199 27.65 6.24 -8.37
N ILE A 200 26.46 6.58 -7.87
CA ILE A 200 25.58 5.63 -7.16
C ILE A 200 25.01 4.61 -8.15
N SER A 201 24.60 5.04 -9.33
CA SER A 201 24.13 4.14 -10.39
C SER A 201 25.20 3.10 -10.77
N ALA A 202 26.48 3.50 -10.84
CA ALA A 202 27.61 2.59 -11.09
C ALA A 202 27.80 1.58 -9.97
N ALA A 203 27.78 2.05 -8.71
CA ALA A 203 27.78 1.16 -7.55
C ALA A 203 26.61 0.17 -7.56
N SER A 204 25.41 0.62 -7.95
CA SER A 204 24.22 -0.22 -8.07
C SER A 204 24.42 -1.38 -9.04
N VAL A 205 24.98 -1.11 -10.23
CA VAL A 205 25.29 -2.13 -11.23
C VAL A 205 26.31 -3.13 -10.69
N LEU A 206 27.40 -2.64 -10.08
CA LEU A 206 28.44 -3.50 -9.48
C LEU A 206 27.87 -4.41 -8.38
N ALA A 207 27.06 -3.87 -7.48
CA ALA A 207 26.43 -4.63 -6.40
C ALA A 207 25.44 -5.66 -6.93
N LYS A 208 24.58 -5.27 -7.88
CA LYS A 208 23.54 -6.13 -8.45
C LYS A 208 24.11 -7.31 -9.22
N VAL A 209 25.05 -7.06 -10.13
CA VAL A 209 25.68 -8.12 -10.94
C VAL A 209 26.49 -9.06 -10.05
N SER A 210 27.26 -8.53 -9.10
CA SER A 210 28.03 -9.35 -8.17
C SER A 210 27.13 -10.25 -7.33
N ARG A 211 26.02 -9.70 -6.81
CA ARG A 211 25.05 -10.50 -6.06
C ARG A 211 24.38 -11.56 -6.93
N ASP A 212 23.97 -11.22 -8.14
CA ASP A 212 23.30 -12.18 -9.02
C ASP A 212 24.23 -13.35 -9.38
N ARG A 213 25.51 -13.05 -9.67
CA ARG A 213 26.56 -14.07 -9.86
C ARG A 213 26.76 -14.95 -8.63
N GLN A 214 26.66 -14.39 -7.42
CA GLN A 214 26.70 -15.18 -6.18
C GLN A 214 25.47 -16.07 -6.02
N MET A 215 24.27 -15.58 -6.34
CA MET A 215 23.06 -16.40 -6.29
C MET A 215 23.11 -17.57 -7.29
N ASP A 216 23.74 -17.38 -8.44
CA ASP A 216 23.97 -18.46 -9.41
C ASP A 216 24.94 -19.52 -8.88
N ARG A 217 25.97 -19.10 -8.15
CA ARG A 217 26.88 -20.04 -7.44
C ARG A 217 26.14 -20.78 -6.32
N LEU A 218 25.29 -20.07 -5.56
CA LEU A 218 24.47 -20.70 -4.52
C LEU A 218 23.47 -21.69 -5.11
N ASP A 219 22.92 -21.43 -6.30
CA ASP A 219 22.07 -22.37 -7.02
C ASP A 219 22.83 -23.65 -7.38
N ALA A 220 24.08 -23.53 -7.84
CA ALA A 220 24.91 -24.69 -8.13
C ALA A 220 25.21 -25.54 -6.88
N LEU A 221 25.35 -24.90 -5.71
CA LEU A 221 25.54 -25.58 -4.42
C LEU A 221 24.23 -26.16 -3.86
N HIS A 222 23.11 -25.50 -4.14
CA HIS A 222 21.79 -25.82 -3.60
C HIS A 222 20.72 -25.84 -4.72
N PRO A 223 20.80 -26.77 -5.67
CA PRO A 223 19.97 -26.76 -6.88
C PRO A 223 18.48 -26.98 -6.62
N LEU A 224 18.13 -27.47 -5.44
CA LEU A 224 16.76 -27.75 -5.01
C LEU A 224 15.91 -26.49 -4.78
N TYR A 225 16.55 -25.33 -4.57
CA TYR A 225 15.84 -24.09 -4.22
C TYR A 225 15.52 -23.20 -5.41
N GLY A 226 16.30 -23.27 -6.51
CA GLY A 226 16.09 -22.46 -7.71
C GLY A 226 16.62 -21.01 -7.59
N PHE A 227 17.65 -20.79 -6.77
CA PHE A 227 18.26 -19.49 -6.53
C PHE A 227 18.68 -18.75 -7.80
N LYS A 228 19.04 -19.45 -8.88
CA LYS A 228 19.39 -18.83 -10.16
C LYS A 228 18.20 -18.09 -10.79
N ALA A 229 16.99 -18.62 -10.65
CA ALA A 229 15.80 -18.03 -11.26
C ALA A 229 15.26 -16.84 -10.45
N HIS A 230 15.16 -16.99 -9.12
CA HIS A 230 14.52 -15.98 -8.27
C HIS A 230 15.49 -15.20 -7.38
N LYS A 231 16.81 -15.39 -7.51
CA LYS A 231 17.87 -14.67 -6.79
C LYS A 231 17.68 -14.60 -5.26
N GLY A 232 17.06 -15.63 -4.68
CA GLY A 232 16.76 -15.73 -3.24
C GLY A 232 15.47 -15.03 -2.78
N TYR A 233 14.72 -14.37 -3.66
CA TYR A 233 13.42 -13.77 -3.32
C TYR A 233 12.37 -14.85 -2.98
N GLY A 234 11.44 -14.55 -2.08
CA GLY A 234 10.39 -15.45 -1.62
C GLY A 234 9.27 -15.65 -2.65
N THR A 235 9.61 -16.17 -3.83
CA THR A 235 8.63 -16.56 -4.85
C THR A 235 7.87 -17.81 -4.41
N GLU A 236 6.73 -18.10 -5.04
CA GLU A 236 5.97 -19.32 -4.74
C GLU A 236 6.81 -20.59 -4.94
N ALA A 237 7.65 -20.62 -5.98
CA ALA A 237 8.59 -21.70 -6.23
C ALA A 237 9.59 -21.86 -5.08
N HIS A 238 10.18 -20.77 -4.60
CA HIS A 238 11.14 -20.79 -3.51
C HIS A 238 10.50 -21.25 -2.19
N LEU A 239 9.32 -20.71 -1.84
CA LEU A 239 8.58 -21.12 -0.64
C LEU A 239 8.15 -22.58 -0.70
N LYS A 240 7.79 -23.10 -1.88
CA LYS A 240 7.50 -24.51 -2.09
C LYS A 240 8.74 -25.37 -1.87
N ALA A 241 9.90 -24.97 -2.41
CA ALA A 241 11.16 -25.67 -2.18
C ALA A 241 11.53 -25.71 -0.69
N ILE A 242 11.37 -24.60 0.04
CA ILE A 242 11.59 -24.56 1.50
C ILE A 242 10.66 -25.52 2.24
N ARG A 243 9.38 -25.60 1.85
CA ARG A 243 8.43 -26.55 2.47
C ARG A 243 8.77 -28.01 2.17
N GLN A 244 9.35 -28.29 1.00
CA GLN A 244 9.67 -29.65 0.56
C GLN A 244 11.02 -30.15 1.09
N HIS A 245 12.02 -29.27 1.15
CA HIS A 245 13.41 -29.62 1.41
C HIS A 245 13.96 -29.03 2.73
N GLY A 246 13.16 -28.22 3.44
CA GLY A 246 13.60 -27.50 4.64
C GLY A 246 14.43 -26.26 4.30
N VAL A 247 14.87 -25.54 5.33
CA VAL A 247 15.77 -24.39 5.17
C VAL A 247 17.23 -24.86 5.07
N CYS A 248 18.04 -24.16 4.25
CA CYS A 248 19.49 -24.35 4.20
C CYS A 248 20.26 -23.21 4.90
N SER A 249 21.58 -23.34 5.03
CA SER A 249 22.47 -22.36 5.69
C SER A 249 22.43 -20.96 5.08
N GLU A 250 22.04 -20.86 3.82
CA GLU A 250 21.96 -19.59 3.09
C GLU A 250 20.64 -18.84 3.30
N HIS A 251 19.69 -19.41 4.05
CA HIS A 251 18.44 -18.74 4.39
C HIS A 251 18.59 -17.86 5.62
N ARG A 252 18.02 -16.65 5.55
CA ARG A 252 18.02 -15.66 6.63
C ARG A 252 16.98 -16.07 7.66
N THR A 253 17.44 -16.68 8.75
CA THR A 253 16.58 -17.30 9.75
C THR A 253 15.70 -16.30 10.50
N THR A 254 16.11 -15.03 10.53
CA THR A 254 15.35 -13.93 11.13
C THR A 254 14.16 -13.44 10.29
N PHE A 255 14.10 -13.80 9.00
CA PHE A 255 13.04 -13.35 8.10
C PHE A 255 11.76 -14.18 8.30
N GLY A 256 10.61 -13.51 8.39
CA GLY A 256 9.32 -14.12 8.76
C GLY A 256 9.02 -15.49 8.12
N PRO A 257 9.00 -15.62 6.78
CA PRO A 257 8.70 -16.89 6.11
C PRO A 257 9.69 -18.01 6.42
N ILE A 258 10.96 -17.70 6.67
CA ILE A 258 12.00 -18.68 7.00
C ILE A 258 11.87 -19.09 8.47
N ARG A 259 11.68 -18.11 9.36
CA ARG A 259 11.42 -18.35 10.78
C ARG A 259 10.22 -19.28 11.00
N GLU A 260 9.14 -19.05 10.27
CA GLU A 260 7.93 -19.89 10.28
C GLU A 260 8.22 -21.32 9.81
N ALA A 261 9.13 -21.50 8.85
CA ALA A 261 9.53 -22.82 8.36
C ALA A 261 10.42 -23.59 9.36
N ILE A 262 11.18 -22.89 10.21
CA ILE A 262 12.08 -23.48 11.22
C ILE A 262 11.31 -23.88 12.50
N GLU A 263 10.34 -23.07 12.94
CA GLU A 263 9.61 -23.27 14.20
C GLU A 263 8.11 -23.55 14.01
N PRO A 264 7.70 -24.64 13.34
CA PRO A 264 6.28 -24.90 13.06
C PRO A 264 5.45 -25.19 14.33
N GLU A 265 6.08 -25.66 15.42
CA GLU A 265 5.38 -26.08 16.65
C GLU A 265 5.03 -24.92 17.62
N LYS A 266 5.84 -23.85 17.67
CA LYS A 266 5.55 -22.69 18.54
C LYS A 266 4.29 -21.95 18.11
N VAL A 267 3.95 -22.00 16.82
CA VAL A 267 2.72 -21.41 16.26
C VAL A 267 1.49 -22.26 16.62
N LYS A 268 1.60 -23.60 16.60
CA LYS A 268 0.50 -24.50 16.99
C LYS A 268 0.17 -24.41 18.48
N LEU A 269 1.17 -24.31 19.35
CA LEU A 269 0.97 -24.12 20.79
C LEU A 269 0.28 -22.78 21.10
N SER A 270 0.56 -21.71 20.35
CA SER A 270 -0.18 -20.45 20.50
C SER A 270 -1.64 -20.54 20.02
N ASP A 271 -1.93 -21.31 18.97
CA ASP A 271 -3.29 -21.50 18.47
C ASP A 271 -4.14 -22.42 19.37
N GLU A 272 -3.55 -23.48 19.93
CA GLU A 272 -4.20 -24.37 20.90
C GLU A 272 -4.40 -23.72 22.27
N ALA A 273 -3.43 -22.91 22.74
CA ALA A 273 -3.59 -22.13 23.97
C ALA A 273 -4.74 -21.11 23.85
N VAL A 274 -4.93 -20.50 22.67
CA VAL A 274 -6.06 -19.59 22.37
C VAL A 274 -7.40 -20.33 22.32
N SER A 275 -7.41 -21.60 21.90
CA SER A 275 -8.59 -22.46 21.90
C SER A 275 -9.01 -22.88 23.32
N ASN A 276 -8.04 -23.30 24.15
CA ASN A 276 -8.31 -23.74 25.53
C ASN A 276 -8.69 -22.58 26.46
N ASN A 277 -8.11 -21.39 26.27
CA ASN A 277 -8.48 -20.19 27.03
C ASN A 277 -9.91 -19.69 26.70
N LYS A 278 -10.41 -19.97 25.50
CA LYS A 278 -11.83 -19.72 25.13
C LYS A 278 -12.81 -20.71 25.77
N ARG A 279 -12.36 -21.91 26.14
CA ARG A 279 -13.20 -22.91 26.82
C ARG A 279 -13.34 -22.62 28.30
N SER A 280 -12.26 -22.25 29.01
CA SER A 280 -12.36 -21.90 30.44
C SER A 280 -13.19 -20.63 30.68
N LEU A 281 -13.05 -19.61 29.82
CA LEU A 281 -13.87 -18.39 29.89
C LEU A 281 -15.38 -18.65 29.64
N LYS A 282 -15.74 -19.80 29.04
CA LYS A 282 -17.15 -20.20 28.86
C LYS A 282 -17.72 -20.91 30.08
N GLU A 283 -16.89 -21.59 30.87
CA GLU A 283 -17.33 -22.28 32.10
C GLU A 283 -17.43 -21.30 33.28
N ASP A 284 -16.53 -20.32 33.38
CA ASP A 284 -16.60 -19.27 34.40
C ASP A 284 -17.77 -18.29 34.17
N ALA A 285 -18.18 -18.09 32.91
CA ALA A 285 -19.35 -17.29 32.56
C ALA A 285 -20.70 -17.97 32.92
N LEU A 286 -20.71 -19.29 33.19
CA LEU A 286 -21.92 -20.01 33.57
C LEU A 286 -22.14 -20.09 35.10
N GLN A 287 -21.13 -19.86 35.92
CA GLN A 287 -21.27 -19.88 37.40
C GLN A 287 -21.45 -18.49 38.04
N GLY A 288 -21.25 -17.40 37.29
CA GLY A 288 -21.43 -16.02 37.76
C GLY A 288 -22.86 -15.45 37.74
N SER A 289 -23.85 -16.14 37.17
CA SER A 289 -25.24 -15.63 37.06
C SER A 289 -26.20 -16.27 38.08
N ARG A 290 -25.90 -16.11 39.37
CA ARG A 290 -26.86 -16.29 40.47
C ARG A 290 -26.77 -15.10 41.43
N LYS A 291 -27.21 -13.91 40.99
CA LYS A 291 -27.68 -12.80 41.86
C LYS A 291 -28.14 -11.61 41.01
N SER A 292 -29.43 -11.61 40.64
CA SER A 292 -30.28 -10.42 40.38
C SER A 292 -31.61 -10.87 39.75
N ARG A 293 -32.38 -11.63 40.53
CA ARG A 293 -33.78 -11.91 40.26
C ARG A 293 -34.61 -10.92 41.08
N CYS A 294 -34.64 -9.65 40.67
CA CYS A 294 -35.60 -8.64 41.15
C CYS A 294 -35.44 -7.36 40.33
N PHE A 295 -36.17 -7.22 39.22
CA PHE A 295 -36.72 -5.96 38.65
C PHE A 295 -37.33 -6.28 37.28
N GLN A 296 -38.42 -7.03 37.28
CA GLN A 296 -39.22 -7.30 36.09
C GLN A 296 -40.69 -7.34 36.47
N HIS A 297 -41.20 -6.18 36.84
CA HIS A 297 -42.62 -5.79 36.84
C HIS A 297 -42.66 -4.26 36.92
N GLN A 298 -43.51 -3.63 36.10
CA GLN A 298 -43.58 -2.17 35.83
C GLN A 298 -42.59 -1.65 34.79
N VAL A 299 -42.88 -1.86 33.49
CA VAL A 299 -43.21 -0.78 32.53
C VAL A 299 -43.90 -1.47 31.36
N GLN A 300 -45.12 -1.95 31.60
CA GLN A 300 -46.02 -2.44 30.56
C GLN A 300 -47.38 -1.77 30.75
N THR A 301 -47.38 -0.46 31.02
CA THR A 301 -48.59 0.34 31.28
C THR A 301 -48.40 1.84 30.98
N PHE A 302 -47.72 2.21 29.88
CA PHE A 302 -47.58 3.64 29.54
C PHE A 302 -47.67 4.01 28.04
N VAL A 303 -47.85 3.05 27.13
CA VAL A 303 -47.98 3.32 25.67
C VAL A 303 -49.42 3.12 25.14
N ARG A 304 -50.40 2.98 26.03
CA ARG A 304 -51.83 2.86 25.65
C ARG A 304 -52.73 4.03 26.12
N LEU A 305 -52.16 5.14 26.59
CA LEU A 305 -52.93 6.29 27.10
C LEU A 305 -52.53 7.66 26.49
N MET A 306 -51.92 7.69 25.31
CA MET A 306 -51.72 8.96 24.55
C MET A 306 -52.09 8.75 23.08
N GLY A 307 -53.29 8.21 22.88
CA GLY A 307 -53.90 7.97 21.58
C GLY A 307 -55.39 8.22 21.65
N ARG A 308 -55.79 9.48 21.90
CA ARG A 308 -57.10 10.09 21.66
C ARG A 308 -57.16 11.43 22.39
N LEU A 309 -56.91 12.52 21.66
CA LEU A 309 -57.38 13.90 21.86
C LEU A 309 -56.32 14.87 21.34
N ALA A 310 -56.51 15.34 20.11
CA ALA A 310 -56.20 16.70 19.65
C ALA A 310 -56.31 16.71 18.11
N GLY A 311 -57.54 16.81 17.62
CA GLY A 311 -57.80 17.47 16.35
C GLY A 311 -58.03 18.96 16.60
N ILE A 312 -57.68 19.76 15.58
CA ILE A 312 -58.04 21.17 15.36
C ILE A 312 -57.12 22.20 16.06
N LEU A 313 -56.17 22.76 15.31
CA LEU A 313 -56.05 24.19 14.95
C LEU A 313 -54.88 24.41 13.95
N ALA A 314 -55.11 25.25 12.93
CA ALA A 314 -54.27 25.57 11.76
C ALA A 314 -52.89 26.19 12.13
N TRP A 315 -51.79 26.20 11.34
CA TRP A 315 -51.48 26.58 9.93
C TRP A 315 -49.95 26.29 9.71
N PRO A 316 -49.27 26.52 8.55
CA PRO A 316 -49.72 26.93 7.21
C PRO A 316 -49.17 26.07 6.04
N LEU A 317 -49.62 26.41 4.83
CA LEU A 317 -49.25 25.88 3.52
C LEU A 317 -47.73 25.72 3.29
N ALA A 318 -47.33 24.53 2.84
CA ALA A 318 -46.10 24.31 2.08
C ALA A 318 -46.47 23.93 0.63
N ALA A 319 -45.83 24.61 -0.32
CA ALA A 319 -46.20 24.76 -1.72
C ALA A 319 -46.44 23.45 -2.50
N MET A 320 -47.53 23.41 -3.26
CA MET A 320 -47.76 22.42 -4.32
C MET A 320 -46.73 22.63 -5.45
N ALA A 321 -46.06 21.54 -5.86
CA ALA A 321 -45.19 21.54 -7.03
C ALA A 321 -45.97 21.93 -8.30
N PRO A 322 -45.34 22.66 -9.25
CA PRO A 322 -46.04 23.26 -10.39
C PRO A 322 -46.66 22.21 -11.32
N LYS A 323 -47.89 22.49 -11.76
CA LYS A 323 -48.62 21.72 -12.79
C LYS A 323 -47.86 21.81 -14.12
N PHE A 324 -47.62 20.65 -14.73
CA PHE A 324 -46.97 20.46 -16.03
C PHE A 324 -47.76 21.12 -17.17
N ASP A 325 -47.09 21.97 -17.97
CA ASP A 325 -47.64 22.58 -19.18
C ASP A 325 -47.76 21.55 -20.32
N PRO A 326 -48.96 21.30 -20.89
CA PRO A 326 -49.19 20.21 -21.85
C PRO A 326 -48.40 20.33 -23.17
N ASN A 327 -48.03 21.54 -23.58
CA ASN A 327 -47.47 21.83 -24.91
C ASN A 327 -45.92 21.88 -24.94
N GLU A 328 -45.23 21.67 -23.83
CA GLU A 328 -43.76 21.72 -23.78
C GLU A 328 -43.16 20.36 -24.20
N VAL A 329 -42.38 20.35 -25.28
CA VAL A 329 -41.66 19.15 -25.74
C VAL A 329 -40.40 18.96 -24.90
N LYS A 330 -40.36 17.89 -24.09
CA LYS A 330 -39.17 17.55 -23.28
C LYS A 330 -38.45 16.32 -23.82
N VAL A 331 -37.16 16.47 -24.05
CA VAL A 331 -36.28 15.39 -24.55
C VAL A 331 -35.43 14.85 -23.42
N VAL A 332 -35.47 13.53 -23.18
CA VAL A 332 -34.71 12.84 -22.15
C VAL A 332 -33.82 11.77 -22.78
N PHE A 333 -32.52 11.82 -22.50
CA PHE A 333 -31.56 10.81 -22.95
C PHE A 333 -31.28 9.76 -21.86
N LEU A 334 -31.29 8.50 -22.27
CA LEU A 334 -31.05 7.33 -21.42
C LEU A 334 -30.08 6.36 -22.10
N ARG A 335 -29.07 5.89 -21.39
CA ARG A 335 -28.23 4.78 -21.85
C ARG A 335 -28.73 3.48 -21.24
N GLN A 336 -29.10 2.53 -22.08
CA GLN A 336 -29.57 1.21 -21.64
C GLN A 336 -29.26 0.13 -22.67
N TYR A 337 -29.38 -1.12 -22.27
CA TYR A 337 -29.36 -2.25 -23.21
C TYR A 337 -30.70 -2.29 -23.95
N GLY A 338 -30.65 -2.42 -25.28
CA GLY A 338 -31.86 -2.55 -26.08
C GLY A 338 -32.60 -3.85 -25.76
N GLY A 339 -33.92 -3.81 -25.82
CA GLY A 339 -34.79 -4.97 -25.56
C GLY A 339 -34.94 -5.35 -24.07
N GLU A 340 -34.35 -4.60 -23.14
CA GLU A 340 -34.49 -4.81 -21.69
C GLU A 340 -35.22 -3.64 -21.02
N GLN A 341 -36.03 -3.94 -19.99
CA GLN A 341 -36.77 -2.94 -19.23
C GLN A 341 -35.81 -2.21 -18.29
N ALA A 342 -35.72 -0.87 -18.42
CA ALA A 342 -34.90 -0.09 -17.50
C ALA A 342 -35.50 -0.12 -16.08
N PRO A 343 -34.67 -0.27 -15.03
CA PRO A 343 -35.15 -0.34 -13.66
C PRO A 343 -35.90 0.93 -13.27
N SER A 344 -37.05 0.77 -12.60
CA SER A 344 -37.94 1.88 -12.24
C SER A 344 -37.26 2.97 -11.38
N SER A 345 -36.19 2.62 -10.66
CA SER A 345 -35.37 3.57 -9.90
C SER A 345 -34.58 4.56 -10.75
N VAL A 346 -34.26 4.21 -12.01
CA VAL A 346 -33.57 5.08 -12.97
C VAL A 346 -34.55 5.92 -13.76
N LEU A 347 -35.75 5.38 -14.04
CA LEU A 347 -36.81 6.07 -14.76
C LEU A 347 -37.57 7.06 -13.85
N ALA A 348 -37.91 6.68 -12.62
CA ALA A 348 -38.77 7.49 -11.73
C ALA A 348 -38.26 8.92 -11.49
N PRO A 349 -36.96 9.20 -11.29
CA PRO A 349 -36.47 10.57 -11.15
C PRO A 349 -36.57 11.40 -12.43
N LYS A 350 -36.57 10.76 -13.61
CA LYS A 350 -36.53 11.42 -14.93
C LYS A 350 -37.92 11.61 -15.55
N VAL A 351 -38.83 10.67 -15.34
CA VAL A 351 -40.19 10.69 -15.92
C VAL A 351 -41.29 10.96 -14.90
N GLY A 352 -41.02 10.75 -13.60
CA GLY A 352 -41.96 11.03 -12.51
C GLY A 352 -42.36 12.50 -12.41
N PRO A 353 -41.42 13.46 -12.47
CA PRO A 353 -41.75 14.89 -12.51
C PRO A 353 -42.55 15.32 -13.75
N LEU A 354 -42.55 14.51 -14.81
CA LEU A 354 -43.26 14.75 -16.08
C LEU A 354 -44.66 14.08 -16.09
N GLY A 355 -45.12 13.55 -14.94
CA GLY A 355 -46.44 12.98 -14.78
C GLY A 355 -46.67 11.65 -15.50
N MET A 356 -45.59 10.95 -15.91
CA MET A 356 -45.69 9.66 -16.60
C MET A 356 -45.38 8.48 -15.67
N SER A 357 -46.08 7.36 -15.87
CA SER A 357 -45.80 6.11 -15.17
C SER A 357 -44.46 5.51 -15.65
N PRO A 358 -43.47 5.29 -14.76
CA PRO A 358 -42.18 4.69 -15.12
C PRO A 358 -42.32 3.29 -15.73
N LYS A 359 -43.39 2.57 -15.39
CA LYS A 359 -43.68 1.23 -15.92
C LYS A 359 -44.06 1.30 -17.41
N LYS A 360 -44.98 2.20 -17.76
CA LYS A 360 -45.44 2.38 -19.15
C LYS A 360 -44.29 2.81 -20.07
N VAL A 361 -43.48 3.77 -19.61
CA VAL A 361 -42.29 4.22 -20.36
C VAL A 361 -41.27 3.11 -20.53
N GLY A 362 -41.07 2.28 -19.49
CA GLY A 362 -40.19 1.11 -19.59
C GLY A 362 -40.64 0.14 -20.69
N ASP A 363 -41.95 -0.12 -20.80
CA ASP A 363 -42.51 -1.02 -21.80
C ASP A 363 -42.42 -0.43 -23.23
N ASP A 364 -42.64 0.87 -23.38
CA ASP A 364 -42.49 1.58 -24.67
C ASP A 364 -41.03 1.58 -25.14
N ILE A 365 -40.06 1.70 -24.22
CA ILE A 365 -38.64 1.60 -24.57
C ILE A 365 -38.27 0.19 -25.01
N VAL A 366 -38.78 -0.86 -24.35
CA VAL A 366 -38.54 -2.26 -24.75
C VAL A 366 -39.04 -2.50 -26.18
N LYS A 367 -40.23 -1.98 -26.52
CA LYS A 367 -40.79 -2.07 -27.88
C LYS A 367 -39.93 -1.31 -28.90
N GLY A 368 -39.56 -0.06 -28.60
CA GLY A 368 -38.77 0.80 -29.50
C GLY A 368 -37.32 0.35 -29.69
N THR A 369 -36.75 -0.40 -28.74
CA THR A 369 -35.34 -0.86 -28.78
C THR A 369 -35.18 -2.36 -29.08
N SER A 370 -36.26 -3.03 -29.48
CA SER A 370 -36.29 -4.47 -29.79
C SER A 370 -35.22 -4.92 -30.81
N GLN A 371 -34.96 -4.08 -31.83
CA GLN A 371 -33.92 -4.32 -32.84
C GLN A 371 -32.46 -4.23 -32.30
N TRP A 372 -32.28 -3.73 -31.08
CA TRP A 372 -30.97 -3.52 -30.45
C TRP A 372 -30.77 -4.45 -29.25
N LYS A 373 -31.44 -5.61 -29.25
CA LYS A 373 -31.45 -6.56 -28.12
C LYS A 373 -30.03 -6.95 -27.68
N GLY A 374 -29.70 -6.66 -26.43
CA GLY A 374 -28.39 -6.98 -25.86
C GLY A 374 -27.23 -6.10 -26.36
N ILE A 375 -27.52 -4.96 -27.00
CA ILE A 375 -26.54 -3.92 -27.36
C ILE A 375 -26.84 -2.68 -26.54
N ARG A 376 -25.82 -2.06 -25.95
CA ARG A 376 -25.98 -0.80 -25.20
C ARG A 376 -26.17 0.35 -26.19
N VAL A 377 -27.30 1.04 -26.12
CA VAL A 377 -27.67 2.16 -27.01
C VAL A 377 -28.13 3.37 -26.21
N THR A 378 -28.00 4.56 -26.82
CA THR A 378 -28.58 5.79 -26.28
C THR A 378 -29.99 5.95 -26.83
N VAL A 379 -30.97 5.97 -25.94
CA VAL A 379 -32.39 6.15 -26.24
C VAL A 379 -32.75 7.60 -25.97
N LYS A 380 -33.35 8.25 -26.96
CA LYS A 380 -33.91 9.58 -26.89
C LYS A 380 -35.42 9.46 -26.73
N LEU A 381 -35.92 9.92 -25.59
CA LEU A 381 -37.35 10.00 -25.31
C LEU A 381 -37.82 11.42 -25.58
N THR A 382 -38.73 11.58 -26.54
CA THR A 382 -39.41 12.86 -26.78
C THR A 382 -40.79 12.78 -26.14
N ILE A 383 -41.03 13.59 -25.12
CA ILE A 383 -42.27 13.59 -24.34
C ILE A 383 -43.09 14.82 -24.69
N GLN A 384 -44.30 14.61 -25.20
CA GLN A 384 -45.26 15.66 -25.52
C GLN A 384 -46.67 15.14 -25.24
N ASN A 385 -47.55 15.96 -24.66
CA ASN A 385 -48.94 15.57 -24.35
C ASN A 385 -49.08 14.21 -23.61
N ARG A 386 -48.21 13.94 -22.63
CA ARG A 386 -48.16 12.66 -21.86
C ARG A 386 -47.99 11.39 -22.71
N ALA A 387 -47.53 11.54 -23.95
CA ALA A 387 -47.07 10.45 -24.80
C ALA A 387 -45.55 10.52 -24.95
N ALA A 388 -44.88 9.37 -24.91
CA ALA A 388 -43.44 9.26 -25.10
C ALA A 388 -43.15 8.63 -26.46
N LYS A 389 -42.49 9.38 -27.35
CA LYS A 389 -41.89 8.82 -28.58
C LYS A 389 -40.46 8.37 -28.26
N VAL A 390 -40.13 7.14 -28.68
CA VAL A 390 -38.84 6.50 -28.42
C VAL A 390 -38.04 6.46 -29.71
N ASP A 391 -36.95 7.21 -29.78
CA ASP A 391 -35.99 7.17 -30.88
C ASP A 391 -34.64 6.64 -30.36
N VAL A 392 -33.89 5.90 -31.19
CA VAL A 392 -32.57 5.36 -30.83
C VAL A 392 -31.50 6.10 -31.61
N GLU A 393 -30.56 6.71 -30.90
CA GLU A 393 -29.36 7.33 -31.48
C GLU A 393 -28.17 6.39 -31.21
N PRO A 394 -27.83 5.48 -32.14
CA PRO A 394 -26.72 4.55 -31.94
C PRO A 394 -25.38 5.28 -32.14
N ASN A 395 -24.38 4.91 -31.34
CA ASN A 395 -23.01 5.35 -31.58
C ASN A 395 -22.31 4.43 -32.60
N ALA A 396 -21.15 4.86 -33.14
CA ALA A 396 -20.39 4.09 -34.13
C ALA A 396 -20.11 2.65 -33.67
N THR A 397 -19.78 2.45 -32.38
CA THR A 397 -19.51 1.13 -31.81
C THR A 397 -20.76 0.23 -31.78
N SER A 398 -21.93 0.76 -31.42
CA SER A 398 -23.19 0.02 -31.41
C SER A 398 -23.62 -0.37 -32.83
N LEU A 399 -23.35 0.48 -33.83
CA LEU A 399 -23.57 0.16 -35.24
C LEU A 399 -22.65 -0.98 -35.72
N VAL A 400 -21.36 -0.94 -35.37
CA VAL A 400 -20.41 -2.01 -35.70
C VAL A 400 -20.80 -3.32 -35.03
N ILE A 401 -21.18 -3.30 -33.75
CA ILE A 401 -21.64 -4.50 -33.03
C ILE A 401 -22.94 -5.04 -33.61
N LYS A 402 -23.85 -4.16 -34.07
CA LYS A 402 -25.08 -4.58 -34.76
C LYS A 402 -24.77 -5.23 -36.10
N ALA A 403 -23.87 -4.63 -36.90
CA ALA A 403 -23.43 -5.18 -38.18
C ALA A 403 -22.72 -6.54 -38.03
N LEU A 404 -21.92 -6.72 -36.97
CA LEU A 404 -21.26 -7.99 -36.66
C LEU A 404 -22.22 -9.06 -36.14
N LYS A 405 -23.37 -8.68 -35.56
CA LYS A 405 -24.39 -9.59 -35.02
C LYS A 405 -25.49 -9.94 -36.03
N GLU A 406 -25.61 -9.20 -37.13
CA GLU A 406 -26.55 -9.57 -38.19
C GLU A 406 -26.01 -10.77 -38.98
N PRO A 407 -26.76 -11.88 -39.07
CA PRO A 407 -26.36 -13.00 -39.92
C PRO A 407 -26.35 -12.53 -41.38
N LEU A 408 -25.28 -12.87 -42.12
CA LEU A 408 -25.15 -12.61 -43.56
C LEU A 408 -26.40 -13.13 -44.29
N ARG A 409 -27.36 -12.24 -44.56
CA ARG A 409 -28.50 -12.52 -45.43
C ARG A 409 -28.02 -12.41 -46.87
N ASP A 410 -27.94 -13.57 -47.49
CA ASP A 410 -28.04 -13.89 -48.91
C ASP A 410 -28.32 -12.66 -49.80
N ARG A 411 -27.26 -11.99 -50.30
CA ARG A 411 -27.37 -11.08 -51.44
C ARG A 411 -27.36 -11.94 -52.70
N ARG A 412 -28.51 -12.51 -53.05
CA ARG A 412 -28.81 -12.81 -54.45
C ARG A 412 -29.21 -11.48 -55.12
N SER A 413 -28.31 -10.92 -55.91
CA SER A 413 -28.71 -10.16 -57.10
C SER A 413 -28.65 -11.10 -58.30
N PRO A 414 -29.63 -11.08 -59.22
CA PRO A 414 -29.54 -11.85 -60.45
C PRO A 414 -28.58 -11.17 -61.44
N SER A 415 -27.97 -11.98 -62.31
CA SER A 415 -27.09 -11.62 -63.45
C SER A 415 -25.71 -11.10 -63.01
N MET A 416 -24.57 -11.62 -63.47
CA MET A 416 -24.17 -12.10 -64.79
C MET A 416 -22.95 -13.04 -64.64
N ALA A 417 -22.77 -13.89 -65.65
CA ALA A 417 -21.73 -14.87 -65.80
C ALA A 417 -20.31 -14.26 -65.89
N SER A 418 -19.30 -15.01 -65.45
CA SER A 418 -18.19 -15.49 -66.30
C SER A 418 -16.98 -15.94 -65.47
N SER A 419 -16.39 -17.05 -65.91
CA SER A 419 -14.98 -17.50 -65.78
C SER A 419 -14.41 -17.68 -64.36
N CYS A 420 -13.89 -18.87 -64.01
CA CYS A 420 -12.53 -19.32 -64.36
C CYS A 420 -11.48 -18.25 -64.01
N ALA A 421 -10.37 -18.50 -63.34
CA ALA A 421 -9.73 -19.66 -62.76
C ALA A 421 -8.57 -19.07 -61.93
N GLU A 422 -8.03 -19.84 -60.97
CA GLU A 422 -6.67 -19.65 -60.42
C GLU A 422 -6.48 -18.30 -59.66
N SER A 423 -5.63 -18.14 -58.65
CA SER A 423 -4.37 -18.75 -58.33
C SER A 423 -4.01 -18.40 -56.86
N THR A 424 -3.08 -19.18 -56.30
CA THR A 424 -2.05 -18.77 -55.31
C THR A 424 -2.53 -18.30 -53.93
N GLN A 425 -2.46 -19.16 -52.91
CA GLN A 425 -1.27 -19.42 -52.07
C GLN A 425 -0.96 -18.35 -51.00
N SER A 426 -1.00 -18.88 -49.77
CA SER A 426 -0.18 -18.50 -48.61
C SER A 426 -0.67 -17.39 -47.69
N MET A 427 -0.41 -17.67 -46.40
CA MET A 427 -0.51 -16.80 -45.23
C MET A 427 -1.92 -16.42 -44.79
N PHE A 428 -2.49 -17.20 -43.88
CA PHE A 428 -2.46 -16.87 -42.44
C PHE A 428 -3.17 -18.00 -41.69
N GLY A 429 -2.39 -18.80 -40.97
CA GLY A 429 -2.89 -19.83 -40.07
C GLY A 429 -3.74 -19.21 -38.96
N ILE A 430 -4.99 -19.65 -38.89
CA ILE A 430 -5.95 -19.30 -37.85
C ILE A 430 -5.47 -19.95 -36.54
N LEU A 431 -4.90 -19.13 -35.65
CA LEU A 431 -4.84 -19.44 -34.23
C LEU A 431 -6.26 -19.36 -33.67
N ALA A 432 -6.85 -20.53 -33.40
CA ALA A 432 -8.08 -20.67 -32.65
C ALA A 432 -7.95 -20.00 -31.26
N TRP A 433 -8.77 -18.99 -31.00
CA TRP A 433 -8.97 -18.46 -29.65
C TRP A 433 -9.94 -19.38 -28.87
N PRO A 434 -9.60 -19.83 -27.65
CA PRO A 434 -10.47 -20.71 -26.87
C PRO A 434 -11.70 -19.96 -26.37
N LEU A 435 -12.85 -20.63 -26.39
CA LEU A 435 -14.07 -20.20 -25.71
C LEU A 435 -13.76 -19.79 -24.26
N ALA A 436 -14.22 -18.59 -23.89
CA ALA A 436 -14.17 -18.09 -22.53
C ALA A 436 -14.82 -19.09 -21.55
N ALA A 437 -13.99 -19.70 -20.71
CA ALA A 437 -14.44 -20.52 -19.59
C ALA A 437 -15.34 -19.67 -18.68
N MET A 438 -16.57 -20.15 -18.44
CA MET A 438 -17.46 -19.55 -17.45
C MET A 438 -16.77 -19.56 -16.08
N ALA A 439 -16.80 -18.42 -15.39
CA ALA A 439 -16.22 -18.28 -14.05
C ALA A 439 -16.68 -19.43 -13.13
N PRO A 440 -15.77 -20.03 -12.33
CA PRO A 440 -16.09 -21.18 -11.50
C PRO A 440 -17.27 -20.88 -10.57
N LYS A 441 -18.23 -21.80 -10.51
CA LYS A 441 -19.39 -21.71 -9.60
C LYS A 441 -18.87 -21.73 -8.16
N PHE A 442 -19.29 -20.75 -7.37
CA PHE A 442 -18.90 -20.57 -5.97
C PHE A 442 -19.36 -21.75 -5.10
N ASP A 443 -18.42 -22.39 -4.40
CA ASP A 443 -18.70 -23.44 -3.42
C ASP A 443 -19.36 -22.86 -2.15
N PRO A 444 -20.61 -23.24 -1.80
CA PRO A 444 -21.36 -22.64 -0.70
C PRO A 444 -20.72 -22.80 0.69
N ASN A 445 -19.93 -23.85 0.88
CA ASN A 445 -19.31 -24.23 2.15
C ASN A 445 -17.93 -23.60 2.39
N GLU A 446 -17.35 -22.93 1.39
CA GLU A 446 -16.05 -22.27 1.53
C GLU A 446 -16.18 -21.00 2.39
N VAL A 447 -15.48 -20.96 3.52
CA VAL A 447 -15.45 -19.78 4.39
C VAL A 447 -14.50 -18.76 3.78
N LYS A 448 -15.03 -17.66 3.24
CA LYS A 448 -14.22 -16.55 2.71
C LYS A 448 -14.17 -15.40 3.69
N VAL A 449 -12.96 -14.98 4.01
CA VAL A 449 -12.72 -13.83 4.89
C VAL A 449 -12.35 -12.63 4.02
N VAL A 450 -13.12 -11.55 4.13
CA VAL A 450 -12.87 -10.30 3.41
C VAL A 450 -12.62 -9.18 4.42
N PHE A 451 -11.47 -8.53 4.29
CA PHE A 451 -11.14 -7.36 5.09
C PHE A 451 -11.47 -6.06 4.33
N LEU A 452 -12.08 -5.12 5.03
CA LEU A 452 -12.39 -3.79 4.49
C LEU A 452 -12.20 -2.72 5.56
N ARG A 453 -11.61 -1.59 5.18
CA ARG A 453 -11.51 -0.41 6.05
C ARG A 453 -12.67 0.52 5.76
N GLN A 454 -13.48 0.80 6.76
CA GLN A 454 -14.64 1.70 6.65
C GLN A 454 -14.79 2.54 7.92
N TYR A 455 -15.55 3.62 7.82
CA TYR A 455 -15.96 4.39 8.98
C TYR A 455 -17.08 3.63 9.69
N GLY A 456 -16.95 3.43 11.00
CA GLY A 456 -17.98 2.77 11.77
C GLY A 456 -19.27 3.58 11.79
N GLY A 457 -20.41 2.90 11.86
CA GLY A 457 -21.74 3.52 11.91
C GLY A 457 -22.19 4.24 10.63
N GLU A 458 -21.39 4.19 9.55
CA GLU A 458 -21.71 4.74 8.24
C GLU A 458 -21.80 3.61 7.19
N GLN A 459 -22.70 3.76 6.22
CA GLN A 459 -22.85 2.78 5.15
C GLN A 459 -21.65 2.88 4.20
N ALA A 460 -20.97 1.76 4.00
CA ALA A 460 -19.87 1.67 3.05
C ALA A 460 -20.35 1.95 1.61
N PRO A 461 -19.62 2.74 0.81
CA PRO A 461 -20.00 3.01 -0.57
C PRO A 461 -20.06 1.72 -1.39
N SER A 462 -21.13 1.57 -2.17
CA SER A 462 -21.40 0.38 -2.99
C SER A 462 -20.27 0.09 -3.99
N SER A 463 -19.56 1.11 -4.45
CA SER A 463 -18.39 0.98 -5.33
C SER A 463 -17.21 0.25 -4.70
N VAL A 464 -17.05 0.32 -3.36
CA VAL A 464 -15.97 -0.36 -2.63
C VAL A 464 -16.38 -1.78 -2.24
N LEU A 465 -17.66 -2.00 -1.95
CA LEU A 465 -18.17 -3.32 -1.59
C LEU A 465 -18.39 -4.21 -2.82
N ALA A 466 -18.94 -3.69 -3.91
CA ALA A 466 -19.34 -4.49 -5.08
C ALA A 466 -18.22 -5.37 -5.67
N PRO A 467 -16.96 -4.90 -5.83
CA PRO A 467 -15.87 -5.75 -6.30
C PRO A 467 -15.52 -6.90 -5.35
N LYS A 468 -15.75 -6.74 -4.04
CA LYS A 468 -15.36 -7.72 -3.01
C LYS A 468 -16.46 -8.74 -2.71
N VAL A 469 -17.72 -8.28 -2.64
CA VAL A 469 -18.86 -9.14 -2.27
C VAL A 469 -19.71 -9.56 -3.47
N GLY A 470 -19.60 -8.86 -4.60
CA GLY A 470 -20.31 -9.16 -5.84
C GLY A 470 -19.98 -10.53 -6.43
N PRO A 471 -18.69 -10.92 -6.56
CA PRO A 471 -18.30 -12.26 -7.01
C PRO A 471 -18.78 -13.38 -6.07
N LEU A 472 -19.09 -13.05 -4.82
CA LEU A 472 -19.58 -13.98 -3.79
C LEU A 472 -21.11 -14.11 -3.78
N GLY A 473 -21.80 -13.47 -4.73
CA GLY A 473 -23.25 -13.53 -4.86
C GLY A 473 -24.02 -12.80 -3.76
N MET A 474 -23.36 -11.87 -3.04
CA MET A 474 -23.98 -11.07 -1.98
C MET A 474 -24.37 -9.68 -2.47
N SER A 475 -25.52 -9.18 -1.99
CA SER A 475 -25.94 -7.79 -2.24
C SER A 475 -25.06 -6.81 -1.46
N PRO A 476 -24.35 -5.87 -2.13
CA PRO A 476 -23.55 -4.85 -1.45
C PRO A 476 -24.36 -3.98 -0.49
N LYS A 477 -25.65 -3.78 -0.78
CA LYS A 477 -26.55 -2.99 0.07
C LYS A 477 -26.81 -3.69 1.41
N LYS A 478 -27.13 -4.98 1.38
CA LYS A 478 -27.38 -5.78 2.59
C LYS A 478 -26.14 -5.85 3.48
N VAL A 479 -24.98 -6.13 2.87
CA VAL A 479 -23.70 -6.15 3.59
C VAL A 479 -23.37 -4.78 4.19
N GLY A 480 -23.67 -3.69 3.47
CA GLY A 480 -23.52 -2.33 3.99
C GLY A 480 -24.34 -2.08 5.26
N ASP A 481 -25.59 -2.53 5.29
CA ASP A 481 -26.47 -2.36 6.47
C ASP A 481 -26.02 -3.22 7.66
N ASP A 482 -25.53 -4.44 7.40
CA ASP A 482 -24.97 -5.32 8.42
C ASP A 482 -23.68 -4.74 9.03
N ILE A 483 -22.83 -4.11 8.20
CA ILE A 483 -21.64 -3.39 8.66
C ILE A 483 -22.03 -2.22 9.57
N VAL A 484 -23.06 -1.44 9.24
CA VAL A 484 -23.53 -0.32 10.08
C VAL A 484 -23.97 -0.82 11.46
N LYS A 485 -24.72 -1.93 11.51
CA LYS A 485 -25.15 -2.53 12.79
C LYS A 485 -23.96 -3.03 13.61
N GLY A 486 -23.03 -3.77 12.99
CA GLY A 486 -21.85 -4.33 13.65
C GLY A 486 -20.82 -3.29 14.10
N THR A 487 -20.78 -2.12 13.47
CA THR A 487 -19.80 -1.05 13.75
C THR A 487 -20.40 0.16 14.49
N SER A 488 -21.62 0.04 15.02
CA SER A 488 -22.33 1.14 15.70
C SER A 488 -21.53 1.79 16.84
N GLN A 489 -20.77 0.99 17.61
CA GLN A 489 -19.90 1.48 18.70
C GLN A 489 -18.67 2.28 18.22
N TRP A 490 -18.39 2.23 16.92
CA TRP A 490 -17.22 2.86 16.29
C TRP A 490 -17.62 4.02 15.38
N LYS A 491 -18.78 4.64 15.66
CA LYS A 491 -19.34 5.71 14.84
C LYS A 491 -18.34 6.83 14.60
N GLY A 492 -18.04 7.13 13.34
CA GLY A 492 -17.11 8.19 12.95
C GLY A 492 -15.62 7.84 13.05
N ILE A 493 -15.28 6.64 13.54
CA ILE A 493 -13.90 6.15 13.61
C ILE A 493 -13.65 5.17 12.45
N ARG A 494 -12.51 5.30 11.77
CA ARG A 494 -12.13 4.35 10.72
C ARG A 494 -11.61 3.06 11.37
N VAL A 495 -12.29 1.95 11.10
CA VAL A 495 -11.98 0.61 11.63
C VAL A 495 -11.84 -0.41 10.52
N THR A 496 -11.11 -1.49 10.80
CA THR A 496 -11.02 -2.65 9.90
C THR A 496 -12.14 -3.62 10.26
N VAL A 497 -12.97 -3.94 9.28
CA VAL A 497 -14.09 -4.87 9.43
C VAL A 497 -13.71 -6.16 8.72
N LYS A 498 -13.82 -7.27 9.44
CA LYS A 498 -13.66 -8.63 8.95
C LYS A 498 -15.04 -9.19 8.64
N LEU A 499 -15.29 -9.44 7.36
CA LEU A 499 -16.48 -10.14 6.91
C LEU A 499 -16.13 -11.61 6.74
N THR A 500 -16.73 -12.46 7.56
CA THR A 500 -16.68 -13.91 7.38
C THR A 500 -17.91 -14.32 6.58
N ILE A 501 -17.71 -14.70 5.32
CA ILE A 501 -18.78 -15.04 4.38
C ILE A 501 -18.87 -16.56 4.27
N GLN A 502 -20.04 -17.10 4.60
CA GLN A 502 -20.37 -18.52 4.48
C GLN A 502 -21.85 -18.64 4.12
N ASN A 503 -22.22 -19.56 3.22
CA ASN A 503 -23.62 -19.77 2.82
C ASN A 503 -24.36 -18.47 2.41
N ARG A 504 -23.67 -17.55 1.73
CA ARG A 504 -24.19 -16.21 1.32
C ARG A 504 -24.69 -15.34 2.49
N ALA A 505 -24.24 -15.61 3.71
CA ALA A 505 -24.40 -14.77 4.88
C ALA A 505 -23.03 -14.19 5.27
N ALA A 506 -22.99 -12.90 5.63
CA ALA A 506 -21.78 -12.26 6.12
C ALA A 506 -21.90 -12.04 7.63
N LYS A 507 -21.01 -12.65 8.40
CA LYS A 507 -20.78 -12.27 9.79
C LYS A 507 -19.80 -11.10 9.83
N VAL A 508 -20.18 -10.04 10.55
CA VAL A 508 -19.39 -8.82 10.68
C VAL A 508 -18.68 -8.82 12.02
N ASP A 509 -17.36 -8.95 12.00
CA ASP A 509 -16.50 -8.80 13.19
C ASP A 509 -15.62 -7.55 13.01
N VAL A 510 -15.43 -6.76 14.08
CA VAL A 510 -14.59 -5.56 14.04
C VAL A 510 -13.23 -5.89 14.65
N GLU A 511 -12.17 -5.71 13.85
CA GLU A 511 -10.79 -5.83 14.33
C GLU A 511 -10.22 -4.42 14.51
N PRO A 512 -10.19 -3.89 15.75
CA PRO A 512 -9.70 -2.55 15.97
C PRO A 512 -8.18 -2.47 15.78
N ASN A 513 -7.73 -1.31 15.33
CA ASN A 513 -6.31 -0.94 15.29
C ASN A 513 -5.97 -0.10 16.52
N ALA A 514 -4.68 0.02 16.85
CA ALA A 514 -4.20 0.86 17.96
C ALA A 514 -4.78 2.29 17.89
N THR A 515 -4.71 2.93 16.71
CA THR A 515 -5.28 4.28 16.49
C THR A 515 -6.78 4.35 16.78
N SER A 516 -7.54 3.32 16.39
CA SER A 516 -8.99 3.28 16.61
C SER A 516 -9.32 3.17 18.10
N LEU A 517 -8.56 2.37 18.85
CA LEU A 517 -8.72 2.22 20.30
C LEU A 517 -8.38 3.50 21.06
N VAL A 518 -7.28 4.16 20.68
CA VAL A 518 -6.87 5.44 21.26
C VAL A 518 -7.95 6.51 21.03
N ILE A 519 -8.43 6.68 19.80
CA ILE A 519 -9.48 7.68 19.49
C ILE A 519 -10.79 7.36 20.24
N LYS A 520 -11.15 6.08 20.35
CA LYS A 520 -12.34 5.66 21.12
C LYS A 520 -12.19 5.98 22.61
N ALA A 521 -10.99 5.81 23.17
CA ALA A 521 -10.70 6.11 24.57
C ALA A 521 -10.69 7.61 24.88
N LEU A 522 -10.32 8.46 23.91
CA LEU A 522 -10.35 9.92 24.05
C LEU A 522 -11.78 10.50 24.15
N LYS A 523 -12.82 9.70 23.83
CA LYS A 523 -14.25 10.11 23.90
C LYS A 523 -14.54 11.47 23.27
N GLU A 524 -13.85 11.83 22.19
CA GLU A 524 -14.06 13.10 21.51
C GLU A 524 -15.47 13.16 20.90
N PRO A 525 -16.13 14.34 20.88
CA PRO A 525 -17.46 14.48 20.30
C PRO A 525 -17.44 14.13 18.81
N LEU A 526 -18.58 13.62 18.30
CA LEU A 526 -18.75 13.34 16.88
C LEU A 526 -18.59 14.64 16.07
N ARG A 527 -17.65 14.65 15.11
CA ARG A 527 -17.30 15.83 14.30
C ARG A 527 -17.62 15.60 12.81
N ASP A 528 -18.12 16.63 12.13
CA ASP A 528 -18.51 16.59 10.72
C ASP A 528 -17.29 16.50 9.77
N ARG A 529 -17.10 15.35 9.12
CA ARG A 529 -15.99 15.08 8.18
C ARG A 529 -15.92 16.04 6.98
N LYS A 530 -17.04 16.67 6.59
CA LYS A 530 -17.09 17.56 5.42
C LYS A 530 -16.50 18.95 5.68
N LYS A 531 -16.45 19.40 6.94
CA LYS A 531 -16.08 20.78 7.29
C LYS A 531 -14.59 20.92 7.64
N THR A 532 -13.99 19.91 8.27
CA THR A 532 -12.61 19.97 8.74
C THR A 532 -11.83 18.72 8.31
N LYS A 533 -10.73 18.93 7.58
CA LYS A 533 -9.80 17.88 7.12
C LYS A 533 -8.54 17.89 7.99
N ASN A 534 -7.88 16.73 8.16
CA ASN A 534 -6.58 16.57 8.85
C ASN A 534 -6.54 17.14 10.28
N ILE A 535 -7.47 16.71 11.12
CA ILE A 535 -7.62 17.22 12.49
C ILE A 535 -6.64 16.48 13.41
N LYS A 536 -5.85 17.24 14.19
CA LYS A 536 -5.04 16.68 15.28
C LYS A 536 -5.94 16.46 16.50
N HIS A 537 -5.86 15.29 17.12
CA HIS A 537 -6.58 15.01 18.37
C HIS A 537 -5.77 15.58 19.53
N SER A 538 -6.42 16.28 20.45
CA SER A 538 -5.76 16.91 21.60
C SER A 538 -6.50 16.47 22.86
N GLY A 539 -6.17 15.29 23.34
CA GLY A 539 -6.79 14.74 24.54
C GLY A 539 -5.78 13.98 25.39
N ASN A 540 -6.16 13.77 26.66
CA ASN A 540 -5.32 13.12 27.66
C ASN A 540 -5.92 11.75 28.02
N LEU A 541 -5.09 10.71 27.99
CA LEU A 541 -5.44 9.38 28.48
C LEU A 541 -4.89 9.17 29.89
N THR A 542 -5.63 8.45 30.73
CA THR A 542 -5.13 8.03 32.05
C THR A 542 -4.28 6.76 31.93
N LYS A 543 -3.31 6.56 32.84
CA LYS A 543 -2.45 5.35 32.89
C LYS A 543 -3.23 4.04 32.71
N ASN A 544 -4.35 3.90 33.44
CA ASN A 544 -5.12 2.66 33.44
C ASN A 544 -5.76 2.36 32.07
N VAL A 545 -6.36 3.38 31.45
CA VAL A 545 -6.96 3.24 30.12
C VAL A 545 -5.90 2.95 29.06
N PHE A 546 -4.72 3.56 29.19
CA PHE A 546 -3.58 3.27 28.34
C PHE A 546 -3.11 1.81 28.48
N LEU A 547 -2.97 1.30 29.71
CA LEU A 547 -2.59 -0.10 29.97
C LEU A 547 -3.63 -1.09 29.43
N ASP A 548 -4.91 -0.79 29.53
CA ASP A 548 -5.98 -1.62 28.97
C ASP A 548 -5.92 -1.69 27.44
N ILE A 549 -5.56 -0.59 26.77
CA ILE A 549 -5.32 -0.57 25.32
C ILE A 549 -4.11 -1.43 24.98
N CYS A 550 -3.03 -1.35 25.77
CA CYS A 550 -1.83 -2.18 25.57
C CYS A 550 -2.15 -3.67 25.71
N ARG A 551 -2.93 -4.06 26.74
CA ARG A 551 -3.40 -5.44 26.93
C ARG A 551 -4.25 -5.93 25.76
N GLN A 552 -5.19 -5.10 25.28
CA GLN A 552 -5.99 -5.43 24.11
C GLN A 552 -5.14 -5.56 22.83
N MET A 553 -4.02 -4.83 22.72
CA MET A 553 -3.15 -4.90 21.56
C MET A 553 -2.03 -5.94 21.68
N ARG A 554 -1.87 -6.59 22.85
CA ARG A 554 -0.79 -7.55 23.12
C ARG A 554 -0.76 -8.70 22.12
N TYR A 555 -1.93 -9.22 21.73
CA TYR A 555 -2.01 -10.32 20.75
C TYR A 555 -1.59 -9.92 19.31
N LYS A 556 -1.51 -8.61 19.01
CA LYS A 556 -1.06 -8.09 17.71
C LYS A 556 0.38 -7.60 17.73
N SER A 557 0.94 -7.35 18.92
CA SER A 557 2.29 -6.84 19.09
C SER A 557 3.30 -7.99 18.95
N LEU A 558 4.38 -7.76 18.21
CA LEU A 558 5.48 -8.72 18.06
C LEU A 558 6.60 -8.49 19.09
N ALA A 559 6.38 -7.57 20.03
CA ALA A 559 7.33 -7.27 21.08
C ALA A 559 7.44 -8.44 22.08
N LYS A 560 8.69 -8.82 22.42
CA LYS A 560 8.96 -9.86 23.42
C LYS A 560 8.33 -9.53 24.78
N GLU A 561 8.51 -8.30 25.24
CA GLU A 561 8.06 -7.83 26.55
C GLU A 561 6.91 -6.81 26.44
N PHE A 562 6.11 -6.69 27.51
CA PHE A 562 5.04 -5.69 27.62
C PHE A 562 5.55 -4.25 27.45
N LYS A 563 6.79 -3.98 27.90
CA LYS A 563 7.51 -2.71 27.70
C LYS A 563 7.53 -2.30 26.23
N GLY A 564 7.81 -3.24 25.33
CA GLY A 564 7.83 -2.98 23.88
C GLY A 564 6.45 -2.66 23.33
N THR A 565 5.42 -3.41 23.74
CA THR A 565 4.02 -3.14 23.35
C THR A 565 3.58 -1.76 23.85
N ALA A 566 3.93 -1.36 25.07
CA ALA A 566 3.62 -0.03 25.60
C ALA A 566 4.27 1.09 24.77
N LYS A 567 5.53 0.93 24.35
CA LYS A 567 6.20 1.90 23.47
C LYS A 567 5.54 2.02 22.10
N GLU A 568 5.09 0.92 21.51
CA GLU A 568 4.34 0.94 20.23
C GLU A 568 3.04 1.75 20.34
N ILE A 569 2.30 1.56 21.44
CA ILE A 569 1.07 2.31 21.69
C ILE A 569 1.39 3.79 21.99
N LEU A 570 2.44 4.11 22.74
CA LEU A 570 2.90 5.49 22.94
C LEU A 570 3.30 6.18 21.63
N GLY A 571 3.95 5.47 20.71
CA GLY A 571 4.22 5.96 19.36
C GLY A 571 2.93 6.28 18.59
N THR A 572 1.89 5.45 18.76
CA THR A 572 0.56 5.72 18.19
C THR A 572 -0.09 6.95 18.84
N CYS A 573 0.04 7.11 20.16
CA CYS A 573 -0.45 8.28 20.88
C CYS A 573 0.20 9.58 20.37
N PHE A 574 1.51 9.55 20.09
CA PHE A 574 2.24 10.67 19.50
C PHE A 574 1.69 11.06 18.12
N ALA A 575 1.45 10.07 17.25
CA ALA A 575 0.89 10.32 15.91
C ALA A 575 -0.53 10.89 15.94
N VAL A 576 -1.34 10.46 16.92
CA VAL A 576 -2.71 10.97 17.15
C VAL A 576 -2.69 12.37 17.74
N GLY A 577 -1.69 12.69 18.57
CA GLY A 577 -1.53 13.97 19.27
C GLY A 577 -2.02 13.96 20.72
N CYS A 578 -2.19 12.77 21.34
CA CYS A 578 -2.62 12.66 22.72
C CYS A 578 -1.47 12.59 23.72
N THR A 579 -1.76 13.01 24.95
CA THR A 579 -0.88 12.84 26.12
C THR A 579 -1.36 11.68 26.99
N VAL A 580 -0.48 11.12 27.81
CA VAL A 580 -0.84 10.15 28.85
C VAL A 580 -0.45 10.74 30.20
N ASP A 581 -1.40 10.86 31.11
CA ASP A 581 -1.26 11.52 32.41
C ASP A 581 -0.61 12.93 32.34
N GLY A 582 -0.95 13.69 31.30
CA GLY A 582 -0.43 15.04 31.08
C GLY A 582 1.02 15.10 30.58
N GLN A 583 1.68 13.96 30.45
CA GLN A 583 3.04 13.85 29.93
C GLN A 583 3.05 13.55 28.42
N LYS A 584 4.08 14.05 27.74
CA LYS A 584 4.26 13.82 26.30
C LYS A 584 4.73 12.38 26.05
N PRO A 585 4.22 11.67 25.02
CA PRO A 585 4.59 10.27 24.77
C PRO A 585 6.09 10.01 24.54
N ILE A 586 6.87 11.02 24.15
CA ILE A 586 8.33 10.91 24.00
C ILE A 586 9.00 10.82 25.39
N ALA A 587 8.63 11.72 26.30
CA ALA A 587 9.15 11.71 27.67
C ALA A 587 8.80 10.39 28.39
N LEU A 588 7.64 9.81 28.06
CA LEU A 588 7.24 8.50 28.62
C LEU A 588 8.06 7.34 28.08
N GLN A 589 8.46 7.39 26.81
CA GLN A 589 9.34 6.37 26.26
C GLN A 589 10.70 6.42 26.95
N GLU A 590 11.23 7.61 27.21
CA GLU A 590 12.48 7.83 27.97
C GLU A 590 12.34 7.36 29.43
N ALA A 591 11.25 7.72 30.12
CA ALA A 591 10.99 7.28 31.48
C ALA A 591 10.82 5.75 31.59
N ILE A 592 10.25 5.11 30.58
CA ILE A 592 10.18 3.65 30.47
C ILE A 592 11.59 3.06 30.29
N ASP A 593 12.46 3.71 29.50
CA ASP A 593 13.84 3.27 29.32
C ASP A 593 14.69 3.41 30.57
N ASN A 594 14.48 4.47 31.34
CA ASN A 594 15.14 4.73 32.62
C ASN A 594 14.51 3.97 33.81
N GLU A 595 13.50 3.14 33.56
CA GLU A 595 12.75 2.38 34.60
C GLU A 595 12.02 3.26 35.63
N GLU A 596 11.85 4.56 35.35
CA GLU A 596 11.15 5.53 36.20
C GLU A 596 9.62 5.39 36.12
N TRP A 597 9.12 4.78 35.04
CA TRP A 597 7.69 4.49 34.86
C TRP A 597 7.43 2.99 34.97
N GLU A 598 6.93 2.56 36.12
CA GLU A 598 6.57 1.17 36.36
C GLU A 598 5.44 0.71 35.42
N LEU A 599 5.73 -0.33 34.65
CA LEU A 599 4.79 -1.07 33.79
C LEU A 599 4.66 -2.50 34.32
N PRO A 600 3.47 -3.12 34.21
CA PRO A 600 3.29 -4.53 34.53
C PRO A 600 4.22 -5.42 33.67
N THR A 601 4.75 -6.49 34.26
CA THR A 601 5.62 -7.48 33.60
C THR A 601 4.86 -8.56 32.79
N GLU A 602 3.56 -8.38 32.56
CA GLU A 602 2.59 -9.35 31.99
C GLU A 602 2.85 -9.80 30.53
#